data_AF-T1DRM8-F1
#
_entry.id   AF-T1DRM8-F1
#
_cell.length_a   1.000
_cell.length_b   1.000
_cell.length_c   1.000
_cell.angle_alpha   90.00
_cell.angle_beta   90.00
_cell.angle_gamma   90.00
#
_symmetry.space_group_name_H-M   'P 1'
#
loop_
_entity.id
_entity.type
_entity.pdbx_description
1 polymer ?
#
loop_
_entity_poly.entity_id
_entity_poly.type
_entity_poly.pdbx_seq_one_letter_code
_entity_poly.pdbx_strand_id
1 'polypeptide(L)'
;GARGAGDVANASPATEGLESSNGSLGMNFANGDRKFVDYSSIREKTVLVCPNEDQFELLTKRLEERISASRGETVYEIGIGEDGSENGLEPDEYAASLATLQSLATLLEAECVELRTRKAEKGMTGQYLIRRKVEEDDFTEVRVAVVGNVDAGKSTLLGVLTHGELDNGRGFARQRLFRHKHEIESGRTSSVGNDILGFDSIGNVVNKPDHGTLDWVKICEKSAKVITFIDLAGHERYLKTTVFGMTGHAPDFGMLMIGANSGIVGMTKEHLGLALALSVPVFVVVTKIDMCPPNILQENLKLLYKILKSQGCRKVPVMVKTSDDVVLSATNFVSERLCPIFQVSNVTGENLDLLKMFLNLLNVRTTGNDTLPTEFQIDDTYAVPGVGTVVSGITLQGVVRLNDTLLLGPDPLGDFQPIAIKSIHRKRMVVREVRSGQTASFALKKIKRSQIRRRCDVSAALN
;
A
#
# COMPACT_ATOMS: atom_id res chain seq x y z
N GLY A 1 -75.94 27.58 -7.76
CA GLY A 1 -76.32 26.34 -8.45
C GLY A 1 -75.26 25.29 -8.16
N ALA A 2 -75.69 24.11 -7.73
CA ALA A 2 -74.92 23.10 -7.02
C ALA A 2 -73.96 22.24 -7.86
N ARG A 3 -73.16 21.43 -7.13
CA ARG A 3 -72.40 20.19 -7.46
C ARG A 3 -70.92 20.40 -7.79
N GLY A 4 -69.96 19.67 -7.22
CA GLY A 4 -70.01 18.50 -6.34
C GLY A 4 -68.66 18.27 -5.64
N ALA A 5 -68.75 17.57 -4.50
CA ALA A 5 -67.69 17.30 -3.52
C ALA A 5 -66.75 16.14 -3.91
N GLY A 6 -65.60 16.05 -3.24
CA GLY A 6 -64.75 14.86 -3.23
C GLY A 6 -63.42 15.09 -2.51
N ASP A 7 -63.46 15.09 -1.17
CA ASP A 7 -62.33 15.14 -0.25
C ASP A 7 -61.90 13.71 0.16
N VAL A 8 -60.58 13.53 0.34
CA VAL A 8 -59.84 12.66 1.30
C VAL A 8 -60.22 11.18 1.49
N ALA A 9 -59.25 10.26 1.28
CA ALA A 9 -58.78 9.30 2.31
C ALA A 9 -57.69 8.31 1.82
N ASN A 10 -56.55 8.35 2.53
CA ASN A 10 -55.75 7.24 3.08
C ASN A 10 -56.11 5.79 2.70
N ALA A 11 -55.11 5.01 2.24
CA ALA A 11 -54.85 3.63 2.69
C ALA A 11 -53.57 3.03 2.07
N SER A 12 -52.81 2.31 2.89
CA SER A 12 -51.73 1.38 2.55
C SER A 12 -52.19 0.23 1.64
N PRO A 13 -51.27 -0.46 0.94
CA PRO A 13 -51.14 -1.92 1.18
C PRO A 13 -49.65 -2.36 1.18
N ALA A 14 -49.22 -3.28 2.04
CA ALA A 14 -49.42 -4.74 2.06
C ALA A 14 -48.45 -5.50 1.13
N THR A 15 -47.78 -6.45 1.77
CA THR A 15 -46.81 -7.44 1.29
C THR A 15 -47.43 -8.50 0.39
N GLU A 16 -46.76 -8.86 -0.70
CA GLU A 16 -46.89 -10.17 -1.37
C GLU A 16 -45.56 -10.56 -2.02
N GLY A 17 -45.18 -11.83 -1.86
CA GLY A 17 -43.91 -12.40 -2.31
C GLY A 17 -43.92 -12.79 -3.78
N LEU A 18 -42.73 -12.95 -4.35
CA LEU A 18 -42.54 -13.67 -5.61
C LEU A 18 -41.19 -14.39 -5.64
N GLU A 19 -41.30 -15.66 -6.01
CA GLU A 19 -40.28 -16.69 -6.05
C GLU A 19 -39.28 -16.54 -7.21
N SER A 20 -38.18 -17.27 -7.02
CA SER A 20 -37.06 -17.55 -7.89
C SER A 20 -37.37 -17.89 -9.36
N SER A 21 -36.63 -17.27 -10.28
CA SER A 21 -36.20 -17.92 -11.54
C SER A 21 -34.95 -17.24 -12.12
N ASN A 22 -33.77 -17.74 -11.77
CA ASN A 22 -32.51 -17.40 -12.45
C ASN A 22 -32.41 -18.23 -13.74
N GLY A 23 -32.83 -17.64 -14.86
CA GLY A 23 -32.53 -18.13 -16.20
C GLY A 23 -31.18 -17.59 -16.68
N SER A 24 -30.15 -18.43 -16.70
CA SER A 24 -28.83 -18.14 -17.26
C SER A 24 -28.89 -18.07 -18.78
N LEU A 25 -28.79 -16.88 -19.36
CA LEU A 25 -28.41 -16.71 -20.77
C LEU A 25 -26.89 -16.87 -20.90
N GLY A 26 -26.48 -17.96 -21.53
CA GLY A 26 -25.09 -18.22 -21.90
C GLY A 26 -24.64 -17.35 -23.07
N MET A 27 -23.59 -16.56 -22.84
CA MET A 27 -22.74 -16.04 -23.91
C MET A 27 -21.43 -16.81 -23.91
N ASN A 28 -21.26 -17.63 -24.95
CA ASN A 28 -20.04 -18.36 -25.25
C ASN A 28 -18.96 -17.37 -25.72
N PHE A 29 -17.96 -17.10 -24.87
CA PHE A 29 -16.67 -16.59 -25.31
C PHE A 29 -15.67 -17.75 -25.28
N ALA A 30 -14.99 -17.95 -26.41
CA ALA A 30 -14.01 -18.99 -26.64
C ALA A 30 -12.84 -18.85 -25.64
N ASN A 31 -12.76 -19.78 -24.69
CA ASN A 31 -11.66 -19.90 -23.74
C ASN A 31 -10.43 -20.47 -24.44
N GLY A 32 -9.36 -19.68 -24.52
CA GLY A 32 -8.01 -20.21 -24.60
C GLY A 32 -7.65 -20.93 -23.28
N ASP A 33 -6.96 -22.06 -23.41
CA ASP A 33 -6.60 -23.00 -22.35
C ASP A 33 -6.05 -22.36 -21.06
N ARG A 34 -6.92 -22.10 -20.08
CA ARG A 34 -6.53 -22.10 -18.66
C ARG A 34 -6.85 -23.48 -18.11
N LYS A 35 -5.84 -24.36 -18.02
CA LYS A 35 -5.94 -25.61 -17.25
C LYS A 35 -6.32 -25.25 -15.82
N PHE A 36 -7.58 -25.48 -15.45
CA PHE A 36 -8.04 -25.37 -14.07
C PHE A 36 -7.28 -26.44 -13.27
N VAL A 37 -6.31 -26.04 -12.45
CA VAL A 37 -5.61 -26.95 -11.55
C VAL A 37 -6.58 -27.28 -10.42
N ASP A 38 -6.90 -28.56 -10.25
CA ASP A 38 -7.75 -28.98 -9.15
C ASP A 38 -6.93 -29.07 -7.86
N TYR A 39 -7.24 -28.20 -6.90
CA TYR A 39 -6.61 -28.15 -5.58
C TYR A 39 -7.38 -28.95 -4.51
N SER A 40 -8.35 -29.76 -4.91
CA SER A 40 -9.20 -30.56 -4.01
C SER A 40 -8.42 -31.45 -3.05
N SER A 41 -7.25 -31.95 -3.45
CA SER A 41 -6.36 -32.82 -2.65
C SER A 41 -5.54 -32.10 -1.57
N ILE A 42 -5.59 -30.76 -1.50
CA ILE A 42 -4.73 -29.92 -0.66
C ILE A 42 -5.54 -29.06 0.33
N ARG A 43 -6.82 -29.40 0.54
CA ARG A 43 -7.70 -28.61 1.42
C ARG A 43 -7.55 -28.96 2.90
N GLU A 44 -6.97 -30.12 3.21
CA GLU A 44 -6.84 -30.59 4.58
C GLU A 44 -5.74 -29.84 5.33
N LYS A 45 -5.98 -29.59 6.62
CA LYS A 45 -5.03 -28.87 7.51
C LYS A 45 -3.68 -29.59 7.70
N THR A 46 -3.63 -30.89 7.41
CA THR A 46 -2.48 -31.79 7.57
C THR A 46 -1.64 -31.92 6.30
N VAL A 47 -2.00 -31.25 5.21
CA VAL A 47 -1.35 -31.46 3.90
C VAL A 47 0.15 -31.12 3.91
N LEU A 48 0.59 -30.28 4.84
CA LEU A 48 2.00 -29.96 5.02
C LEU A 48 2.78 -30.97 5.87
N VAL A 49 2.11 -31.84 6.63
CA VAL A 49 2.76 -32.74 7.61
C VAL A 49 3.64 -33.78 6.92
N CYS A 50 3.14 -34.40 5.85
CA CYS A 50 3.86 -35.36 5.00
C CYS A 50 3.21 -35.41 3.61
N PRO A 51 3.46 -34.41 2.73
CA PRO A 51 2.90 -34.43 1.38
C PRO A 51 3.53 -35.53 0.53
N ASN A 52 2.72 -36.18 -0.29
CA ASN A 52 3.19 -37.03 -1.40
C ASN A 52 3.86 -36.17 -2.48
N GLU A 53 4.63 -36.77 -3.41
CA GLU A 53 5.32 -36.05 -4.48
C GLU A 53 4.36 -35.16 -5.31
N ASP A 54 3.22 -35.73 -5.75
CA ASP A 54 2.18 -34.97 -6.46
C ASP A 54 1.59 -33.81 -5.63
N GLN A 55 1.40 -34.03 -4.32
CA GLN A 55 0.88 -33.00 -3.41
C GLN A 55 1.90 -31.88 -3.21
N PHE A 56 3.18 -32.21 -3.13
CA PHE A 56 4.28 -31.27 -3.01
C PHE A 56 4.42 -30.38 -4.26
N GLU A 57 4.29 -30.97 -5.45
CA GLU A 57 4.25 -30.20 -6.70
C GLU A 57 3.06 -29.23 -6.74
N LEU A 58 1.87 -29.70 -6.39
CA LEU A 58 0.68 -28.85 -6.38
C LEU A 58 0.76 -27.76 -5.30
N LEU A 59 1.33 -28.04 -4.13
CA LEU A 59 1.60 -27.06 -3.08
C LEU A 59 2.57 -25.98 -3.57
N THR A 60 3.63 -26.38 -4.28
CA THR A 60 4.61 -25.47 -4.86
C THR A 60 3.93 -24.54 -5.85
N LYS A 61 3.15 -25.08 -6.77
CA LYS A 61 2.41 -24.30 -7.77
C LYS A 61 1.41 -23.34 -7.12
N ARG A 62 0.69 -23.80 -6.10
CA ARG A 62 -0.25 -22.96 -5.33
C ARG A 62 0.45 -21.81 -4.62
N LEU A 63 1.61 -22.09 -4.02
CA LEU A 63 2.40 -21.08 -3.33
C LEU A 63 2.98 -20.07 -4.32
N GLU A 64 3.47 -20.53 -5.47
CA GLU A 64 3.96 -19.68 -6.56
C GLU A 64 2.84 -18.77 -7.12
N GLU A 65 1.64 -19.31 -7.34
CA GLU A 65 0.47 -18.53 -7.76
C GLU A 65 0.10 -17.46 -6.73
N ARG A 66 0.15 -17.80 -5.42
CA ARG A 66 -0.10 -16.84 -4.34
C ARG A 66 0.95 -15.74 -4.30
N ILE A 67 2.24 -16.10 -4.31
CA ILE A 67 3.36 -15.14 -4.31
C ILE A 67 3.26 -14.22 -5.54
N SER A 68 2.96 -14.77 -6.71
CA SER A 68 2.85 -13.99 -7.95
C SER A 68 1.63 -13.05 -7.91
N ALA A 69 0.49 -13.50 -7.40
CA ALA A 69 -0.71 -12.69 -7.26
C ALA A 69 -0.52 -11.49 -6.32
N SER A 70 0.24 -11.66 -5.24
CA SER A 70 0.57 -10.61 -4.28
C SER A 70 1.93 -9.95 -4.51
N ARG A 71 2.47 -10.05 -5.74
CA ARG A 71 3.67 -9.32 -6.20
C ARG A 71 4.92 -9.57 -5.35
N GLY A 72 5.17 -10.84 -5.04
CA GLY A 72 6.43 -11.31 -4.46
C GLY A 72 6.39 -11.59 -2.95
N GLU A 73 5.29 -11.36 -2.25
CA GLU A 73 5.17 -11.72 -0.84
C GLU A 73 3.78 -12.22 -0.47
N THR A 74 3.69 -13.23 0.40
CA THR A 74 2.39 -13.74 0.88
C THR A 74 2.50 -14.17 2.34
N VAL A 75 1.41 -14.03 3.09
CA VAL A 75 1.32 -14.57 4.45
C VAL A 75 0.70 -15.96 4.36
N TYR A 76 1.43 -16.96 4.83
CA TYR A 76 1.00 -18.35 4.86
C TYR A 76 0.66 -18.76 6.29
N GLU A 77 -0.46 -19.44 6.47
CA GLU A 77 -0.94 -19.89 7.76
C GLU A 77 -0.78 -21.40 7.90
N ILE A 78 -0.19 -21.87 9.00
CA ILE A 78 -0.05 -23.28 9.35
C ILE A 78 -1.03 -23.61 10.47
N GLY A 79 -1.74 -24.73 10.32
CA GLY A 79 -2.66 -25.27 11.33
C GLY A 79 -4.05 -24.65 11.34
N ILE A 80 -4.38 -23.83 10.33
CA ILE A 80 -5.72 -23.32 10.06
C ILE A 80 -6.25 -24.06 8.82
N GLY A 81 -7.40 -24.72 8.95
CA GLY A 81 -8.06 -25.36 7.80
C GLY A 81 -8.66 -24.31 6.86
N GLU A 82 -8.94 -24.66 5.60
CA GLU A 82 -9.56 -23.72 4.63
C GLU A 82 -10.91 -23.16 5.10
N ASP A 83 -11.60 -23.88 6.00
CA ASP A 83 -12.86 -23.45 6.63
C ASP A 83 -12.66 -22.36 7.71
N GLY A 84 -11.43 -21.91 7.95
CA GLY A 84 -11.08 -20.94 8.99
C GLY A 84 -11.12 -21.51 10.41
N SER A 85 -11.23 -22.84 10.56
CA SER A 85 -11.23 -23.47 11.88
C SER A 85 -9.82 -23.45 12.48
N GLU A 86 -9.63 -22.69 13.56
CA GLU A 86 -8.38 -22.60 14.33
C GLU A 86 -8.19 -23.81 15.27
N ASN A 87 -8.33 -25.03 14.75
CA ASN A 87 -8.20 -26.23 15.58
C ASN A 87 -6.73 -26.50 15.98
N GLY A 88 -5.75 -26.00 15.21
CA GLY A 88 -4.32 -26.24 15.44
C GLY A 88 -3.86 -27.64 15.03
N LEU A 89 -2.53 -27.79 15.01
CA LEU A 89 -1.79 -29.04 14.75
C LEU A 89 -1.01 -29.47 15.99
N GLU A 90 -0.81 -30.77 16.19
CA GLU A 90 0.05 -31.23 17.28
C GLU A 90 1.50 -30.73 17.11
N PRO A 91 2.30 -30.60 18.19
CA PRO A 91 3.65 -30.03 18.11
C PRO A 91 4.55 -30.71 17.07
N ASP A 92 4.46 -32.04 16.96
CA ASP A 92 5.27 -32.82 16.01
C ASP A 92 4.79 -32.61 14.57
N GLU A 93 3.48 -32.60 14.35
CA GLU A 93 2.86 -32.29 13.05
C GLU A 93 3.16 -30.86 12.59
N TYR A 94 3.19 -29.92 13.54
CA TYR A 94 3.52 -28.53 13.30
C TYR A 94 4.98 -28.37 12.85
N ALA A 95 5.91 -29.04 13.53
CA ALA A 95 7.33 -29.03 13.17
C ALA A 95 7.55 -29.64 11.78
N ALA A 96 6.87 -30.73 11.44
CA ALA A 96 6.92 -31.32 10.11
C ALA A 96 6.36 -30.37 9.04
N SER A 97 5.22 -29.72 9.32
CA SER A 97 4.61 -28.74 8.42
C SER A 97 5.50 -27.53 8.16
N LEU A 98 6.20 -27.05 9.19
CA LEU A 98 7.18 -25.97 9.07
C LEU A 98 8.34 -26.37 8.15
N ALA A 99 8.90 -27.57 8.33
CA ALA A 99 10.00 -28.07 7.52
C ALA A 99 9.61 -28.19 6.03
N THR A 100 8.38 -28.66 5.76
CA THR A 100 7.81 -28.68 4.40
C THR A 100 7.70 -27.27 3.83
N LEU A 101 7.18 -26.30 4.60
CA LEU A 101 7.04 -24.92 4.15
C LEU A 101 8.40 -24.27 3.83
N GLN A 102 9.41 -24.50 4.67
CA GLN A 102 10.77 -24.04 4.43
C GLN A 102 11.38 -24.66 3.16
N SER A 103 11.09 -25.94 2.90
CA SER A 103 11.54 -26.63 1.69
C SER A 103 10.89 -26.05 0.43
N LEU A 104 9.57 -25.79 0.47
CA LEU A 104 8.83 -25.12 -0.59
C LEU A 104 9.36 -23.70 -0.86
N ALA A 105 9.60 -22.93 0.21
CA ALA A 105 10.15 -21.58 0.09
C ALA A 105 11.55 -21.60 -0.54
N THR A 106 12.41 -22.54 -0.15
CA THR A 106 13.75 -22.70 -0.71
C THR A 106 13.70 -23.03 -2.21
N LEU A 107 12.77 -23.89 -2.63
CA LEU A 107 12.56 -24.25 -4.04
C LEU A 107 12.13 -23.04 -4.90
N LEU A 108 11.33 -22.15 -4.32
CA LEU A 108 10.83 -20.93 -4.99
C LEU A 108 11.76 -19.71 -4.81
N GLU A 109 12.98 -19.91 -4.29
CA GLU A 109 13.93 -18.84 -3.98
C GLU A 109 13.33 -17.75 -3.07
N ALA A 110 12.48 -18.16 -2.14
CA ALA A 110 11.81 -17.28 -1.18
C ALA A 110 12.35 -17.49 0.25
N GLU A 111 12.38 -16.41 1.02
CA GLU A 111 12.65 -16.47 2.45
C GLU A 111 11.35 -16.62 3.24
N CYS A 112 11.40 -17.43 4.29
CA CYS A 112 10.28 -17.69 5.19
C CYS A 112 10.60 -17.11 6.57
N VAL A 113 9.81 -16.13 7.00
CA VAL A 113 9.97 -15.43 8.29
C VAL A 113 8.77 -15.73 9.17
N GLU A 114 9.01 -16.13 10.42
CA GLU A 114 7.95 -16.33 11.41
C GLU A 114 7.38 -14.96 11.86
N LEU A 115 6.07 -14.77 11.70
CA LEU A 115 5.38 -13.57 12.18
C LEU A 115 4.79 -13.76 13.57
N ARG A 116 4.10 -14.89 13.78
CA ARG A 116 3.53 -15.26 15.08
C ARG A 116 3.24 -16.75 15.16
N THR A 117 3.30 -17.28 16.37
CA THR A 117 2.86 -18.64 16.71
C THR A 117 1.90 -18.58 17.90
N ARG A 118 0.79 -19.31 17.83
CA ARG A 118 -0.29 -19.31 18.83
C ARG A 118 -0.68 -20.72 19.22
N LYS A 119 -0.94 -20.92 20.52
CA LYS A 119 -1.59 -22.12 21.04
C LYS A 119 -3.08 -22.05 20.77
N ALA A 120 -3.61 -23.04 20.07
CA ALA A 120 -5.02 -23.25 19.77
C ALA A 120 -5.59 -24.42 20.59
N GLU A 121 -6.90 -24.69 20.47
CA GLU A 121 -7.60 -25.68 21.31
C GLU A 121 -7.04 -27.10 21.19
N LYS A 122 -6.61 -27.54 20.00
CA LYS A 122 -6.05 -28.89 19.77
C LYS A 122 -4.58 -28.87 19.34
N GLY A 123 -3.86 -27.75 19.50
CA GLY A 123 -2.47 -27.70 19.07
C GLY A 123 -1.85 -26.31 18.93
N MET A 124 -0.91 -26.17 18.00
CA MET A 124 -0.24 -24.93 17.61
C MET A 124 -0.72 -24.47 16.24
N THR A 125 -0.74 -23.14 16.05
CA THR A 125 -0.98 -22.47 14.77
C THR A 125 0.11 -21.43 14.55
N GLY A 126 0.45 -21.16 13.30
CA GLY A 126 1.54 -20.24 12.97
C GLY A 126 1.22 -19.43 11.74
N GLN A 127 1.76 -18.22 11.69
CA GLN A 127 1.72 -17.38 10.49
C GLN A 127 3.14 -17.01 10.08
N TYR A 128 3.42 -17.22 8.80
CA TYR A 128 4.73 -17.06 8.21
C TYR A 128 4.63 -16.10 7.03
N LEU A 129 5.53 -15.13 6.96
CA LEU A 129 5.72 -14.29 5.79
C LEU A 129 6.66 -15.00 4.83
N ILE A 130 6.20 -15.25 3.61
CA ILE A 130 7.01 -15.81 2.54
C ILE A 130 7.26 -14.69 1.54
N ARG A 131 8.52 -14.30 1.37
CA ARG A 131 8.93 -13.22 0.48
C ARG A 131 9.95 -13.75 -0.52
N ARG A 132 9.64 -13.64 -1.81
CA ARG A 132 10.55 -14.01 -2.90
C ARG A 132 11.80 -13.13 -2.84
N LYS A 133 12.98 -13.72 -3.03
CA LYS A 133 14.20 -12.95 -3.23
C LYS A 133 14.09 -12.21 -4.56
N VAL A 134 14.19 -10.89 -4.50
CA VAL A 134 14.14 -10.04 -5.69
C VAL A 134 15.56 -9.87 -6.22
N GLU A 135 15.72 -9.76 -7.54
CA GLU A 135 17.00 -9.40 -8.16
C GLU A 135 17.46 -8.00 -7.69
N GLU A 136 18.76 -7.71 -7.77
CA GLU A 136 19.34 -6.44 -7.29
C GLU A 136 18.73 -5.19 -7.94
N ASP A 137 18.12 -5.33 -9.14
CA ASP A 137 17.52 -4.24 -9.91
C ASP A 137 16.01 -4.05 -9.67
N ASP A 138 15.37 -4.86 -8.81
CA ASP A 138 13.93 -4.79 -8.56
C ASP A 138 13.60 -4.82 -7.05
N PHE A 139 12.45 -4.27 -6.70
CA PHE A 139 11.92 -4.24 -5.34
C PHE A 139 10.42 -3.99 -5.36
N THR A 140 9.74 -4.53 -4.35
CA THR A 140 8.31 -4.28 -4.13
C THR A 140 8.13 -2.88 -3.54
N GLU A 141 7.44 -2.00 -4.27
CA GLU A 141 7.15 -0.64 -3.81
C GLU A 141 5.72 -0.55 -3.25
N VAL A 142 5.59 -0.01 -2.03
CA VAL A 142 4.29 0.39 -1.45
C VAL A 142 4.30 1.90 -1.23
N ARG A 143 3.28 2.60 -1.71
CA ARG A 143 3.18 4.05 -1.59
C ARG A 143 2.24 4.44 -0.46
N VAL A 144 2.75 5.23 0.48
CA VAL A 144 2.00 5.70 1.65
C VAL A 144 1.93 7.22 1.63
N ALA A 145 0.73 7.76 1.46
CA ALA A 145 0.50 9.19 1.57
C ALA A 145 0.40 9.62 3.04
N VAL A 146 1.22 10.59 3.44
CA VAL A 146 1.26 11.09 4.82
C VAL A 146 0.41 12.33 4.92
N VAL A 147 -0.70 12.24 5.63
CA VAL A 147 -1.68 13.33 5.76
C VAL A 147 -1.97 13.63 7.22
N GLY A 148 -2.28 14.88 7.52
CA GLY A 148 -2.64 15.29 8.88
C GLY A 148 -2.52 16.80 9.08
N ASN A 149 -3.02 17.30 10.20
CA ASN A 149 -2.98 18.73 10.51
C ASN A 149 -1.55 19.28 10.61
N VAL A 150 -1.42 20.62 10.56
CA VAL A 150 -0.18 21.31 10.97
C VAL A 150 0.20 20.86 12.38
N ASP A 151 1.50 20.66 12.61
CA ASP A 151 2.08 20.23 13.88
C ASP A 151 1.71 18.81 14.37
N ALA A 152 1.01 18.00 13.58
CA ALA A 152 0.79 16.58 13.89
C ALA A 152 2.07 15.71 13.89
N GLY A 153 3.23 16.29 13.57
CA GLY A 153 4.53 15.60 13.59
C GLY A 153 4.86 14.80 12.32
N LYS A 154 4.26 15.14 11.17
CA LYS A 154 4.45 14.43 9.89
C LYS A 154 5.89 14.25 9.48
N SER A 155 6.55 15.36 9.15
CA SER A 155 7.96 15.33 8.72
C SER A 155 8.90 14.92 9.86
N THR A 156 8.51 15.09 11.13
CA THR A 156 9.30 14.56 12.26
C THR A 156 9.28 13.03 12.27
N LEU A 157 8.12 12.39 12.16
CA LEU A 157 8.02 10.93 12.13
C LEU A 157 8.73 10.37 10.89
N LEU A 158 8.56 11.00 9.73
CA LEU A 158 9.28 10.60 8.52
C LEU A 158 10.79 10.68 8.70
N GLY A 159 11.30 11.74 9.35
CA GLY A 159 12.73 11.88 9.64
C GLY A 159 13.24 10.74 10.52
N VAL A 160 12.50 10.41 11.58
CA VAL A 160 12.85 9.33 12.51
C VAL A 160 12.81 7.96 11.83
N LEU A 161 11.77 7.67 11.03
CA LEU A 161 11.63 6.39 10.33
C LEU A 161 12.73 6.20 9.27
N THR A 162 13.05 7.26 8.53
CA THR A 162 13.96 7.17 7.37
C THR A 162 15.44 7.24 7.76
N HIS A 163 15.79 7.97 8.82
CA HIS A 163 17.19 8.14 9.26
C HIS A 163 17.54 7.25 10.47
N GLY A 164 16.56 6.64 11.13
CA GLY A 164 16.79 5.73 12.26
C GLY A 164 17.20 6.41 13.57
N GLU A 165 17.18 7.75 13.63
CA GLU A 165 17.50 8.54 14.81
C GLU A 165 16.25 9.17 15.42
N LEU A 166 16.13 9.13 16.75
CA LEU A 166 15.02 9.75 17.47
C LEU A 166 15.08 11.28 17.41
N ASP A 167 13.92 11.92 17.52
CA ASP A 167 13.84 13.37 17.57
C ASP A 167 14.20 13.89 18.96
N ASN A 168 14.88 15.03 19.03
CA ASN A 168 15.26 15.66 20.30
C ASN A 168 14.14 16.54 20.91
N GLY A 169 12.91 16.41 20.40
CA GLY A 169 11.75 17.24 20.79
C GLY A 169 11.78 18.67 20.24
N ARG A 170 12.86 19.08 19.56
CA ARG A 170 13.00 20.39 18.90
C ARG A 170 12.91 20.30 17.38
N GLY A 171 12.61 19.12 16.84
CA GLY A 171 12.46 18.89 15.40
C GLY A 171 13.79 18.75 14.68
N PHE A 172 14.81 18.18 15.33
CA PHE A 172 16.06 17.80 14.68
C PHE A 172 15.82 16.82 13.52
N ALA A 173 14.94 15.84 13.71
CA ALA A 173 14.66 14.84 12.68
C ALA A 173 14.03 15.44 11.40
N ARG A 174 13.14 16.44 11.53
CA ARG A 174 12.48 17.07 10.38
C ARG A 174 13.37 18.03 9.60
N GLN A 175 14.41 18.61 10.22
CA GLN A 175 15.33 19.53 9.54
C GLN A 175 16.05 18.86 8.37
N ARG A 176 16.29 17.54 8.46
CA ARG A 176 16.92 16.75 7.40
C ARG A 176 16.04 16.53 6.17
N LEU A 177 14.73 16.70 6.32
CA LEU A 177 13.77 16.51 5.22
C LEU A 177 13.46 17.81 4.46
N PHE A 178 13.76 18.97 5.04
CA PHE A 178 13.46 20.25 4.40
C PHE A 178 14.36 20.48 3.18
N ARG A 179 13.73 20.77 2.04
CA ARG A 179 14.41 20.95 0.75
C ARG A 179 14.58 22.42 0.41
N HIS A 180 13.69 23.27 0.91
CA HIS A 180 13.64 24.68 0.58
C HIS A 180 13.96 25.58 1.77
N LYS A 181 14.59 26.73 1.48
CA LYS A 181 14.99 27.71 2.50
C LYS A 181 13.81 28.20 3.35
N HIS A 182 12.65 28.43 2.73
CA HIS A 182 11.44 28.84 3.45
C HIS A 182 10.83 27.73 4.31
N GLU A 183 11.09 26.44 4.03
CA GLU A 183 10.68 25.34 4.90
C GLU A 183 11.54 25.30 6.17
N ILE A 184 12.83 25.61 6.03
CA ILE A 184 13.76 25.74 7.16
C ILE A 184 13.38 26.94 8.03
N GLU A 185 13.08 28.09 7.42
CA GLU A 185 12.70 29.32 8.14
C GLU A 185 11.33 29.22 8.81
N SER A 186 10.34 28.63 8.12
CA SER A 186 8.97 28.51 8.65
C SER A 186 8.76 27.27 9.52
N GLY A 187 9.65 26.27 9.42
CA GLY A 187 9.49 24.96 10.05
C GLY A 187 8.32 24.14 9.49
N ARG A 188 7.80 24.47 8.30
CA ARG A 188 6.60 23.88 7.69
C ARG A 188 6.88 23.36 6.29
N THR A 189 6.41 22.15 6.01
CA THR A 189 6.44 21.56 4.66
C THR A 189 5.48 22.29 3.73
N SER A 190 5.99 22.69 2.57
CA SER A 190 5.27 23.50 1.57
C SER A 190 5.08 22.76 0.24
N SER A 191 5.84 21.70 0.02
CA SER A 191 5.93 20.94 -1.22
C SER A 191 5.67 19.45 -0.97
N VAL A 192 5.31 18.71 -2.02
CA VAL A 192 5.20 17.24 -1.92
C VAL A 192 6.61 16.67 -1.84
N GLY A 193 6.95 16.09 -0.68
CA GLY A 193 8.19 15.37 -0.46
C GLY A 193 8.02 13.89 -0.76
N ASN A 194 9.07 13.25 -1.27
CA ASN A 194 9.14 11.80 -1.34
C ASN A 194 10.32 11.34 -0.51
N ASP A 195 10.10 10.39 0.39
CA ASP A 195 11.12 9.75 1.21
C ASP A 195 10.91 8.24 1.20
N ILE A 196 11.97 7.47 1.43
CA ILE A 196 11.92 6.00 1.30
C ILE A 196 12.37 5.30 2.58
N LEU A 197 11.71 4.20 2.89
CA LEU A 197 12.09 3.26 3.94
C LEU A 197 12.19 1.86 3.35
N GLY A 198 13.39 1.31 3.37
CA GLY A 198 13.71 -0.01 2.84
C GLY A 198 13.68 -1.09 3.92
N PHE A 199 13.16 -2.25 3.55
CA PHE A 199 13.16 -3.49 4.33
C PHE A 199 13.90 -4.59 3.56
N ASP A 200 14.75 -5.34 4.27
CA ASP A 200 15.34 -6.56 3.73
C ASP A 200 14.29 -7.69 3.59
N SER A 201 14.70 -8.84 3.08
CA SER A 201 13.83 -10.02 2.94
C SER A 201 13.29 -10.55 4.27
N ILE A 202 14.00 -10.28 5.38
CA ILE A 202 13.65 -10.73 6.73
C ILE A 202 12.67 -9.74 7.41
N GLY A 203 12.70 -8.47 7.02
CA GLY A 203 11.91 -7.38 7.60
C GLY A 203 12.68 -6.36 8.43
N ASN A 204 14.02 -6.38 8.42
CA ASN A 204 14.83 -5.34 9.08
C ASN A 204 14.95 -4.10 8.20
N VAL A 205 15.05 -2.94 8.84
CA VAL A 205 15.25 -1.66 8.15
C VAL A 205 16.68 -1.56 7.62
N VAL A 206 16.83 -1.32 6.32
CA VAL A 206 18.15 -1.19 5.67
C VAL A 206 18.68 0.24 5.62
N ASN A 207 17.82 1.23 5.90
CA ASN A 207 18.19 2.64 5.89
C ASN A 207 19.33 2.90 6.91
N LYS A 208 20.53 3.13 6.39
CA LYS A 208 21.70 3.56 7.16
C LYS A 208 22.22 4.85 6.55
N PRO A 209 22.00 6.01 7.19
CA PRO A 209 22.52 7.27 6.68
C PRO A 209 24.05 7.27 6.74
N ASP A 210 24.68 7.56 5.62
CA ASP A 210 26.13 7.74 5.53
C ASP A 210 26.42 9.24 5.64
N HIS A 211 27.16 9.65 6.68
CA HIS A 211 27.41 11.05 7.01
C HIS A 211 26.14 11.94 7.07
N GLY A 212 25.01 11.38 7.52
CA GLY A 212 23.73 12.10 7.63
C GLY A 212 22.97 12.27 6.31
N THR A 213 23.45 11.69 5.21
CA THR A 213 22.75 11.65 3.92
C THR A 213 22.33 10.23 3.57
N LEU A 214 21.12 10.08 3.04
CA LEU A 214 20.60 8.79 2.60
C LEU A 214 20.90 8.58 1.12
N ASP A 215 21.60 7.50 0.81
CA ASP A 215 21.80 7.06 -0.57
C ASP A 215 20.65 6.15 -1.00
N TRP A 216 19.77 6.68 -1.84
CA TRP A 216 18.56 5.98 -2.26
C TRP A 216 18.85 4.74 -3.09
N VAL A 217 19.94 4.75 -3.86
CA VAL A 217 20.32 3.62 -4.72
C VAL A 217 20.70 2.43 -3.84
N LYS A 218 21.61 2.63 -2.88
CA LYS A 218 22.02 1.58 -1.93
C LYS A 218 20.87 1.04 -1.08
N ILE A 219 19.91 1.89 -0.72
CA ILE A 219 18.72 1.47 0.03
C ILE A 219 17.90 0.53 -0.83
N CYS A 220 17.60 0.91 -2.07
CA CYS A 220 16.77 0.11 -2.95
C CYS A 220 17.45 -1.21 -3.35
N GLU A 221 18.76 -1.22 -3.65
CA GLU A 221 19.54 -2.44 -3.96
C GLU A 221 19.53 -3.47 -2.82
N LYS A 222 19.49 -3.01 -1.56
CA LYS A 222 19.48 -3.89 -0.37
C LYS A 222 18.07 -4.22 0.11
N SER A 223 17.04 -3.63 -0.48
CA SER A 223 15.67 -3.77 -0.03
C SER A 223 14.92 -4.77 -0.89
N ALA A 224 14.34 -5.79 -0.25
CA ALA A 224 13.31 -6.59 -0.92
C ALA A 224 12.00 -5.80 -1.05
N LYS A 225 11.76 -4.86 -0.13
CA LYS A 225 10.56 -4.02 -0.10
C LYS A 225 10.89 -2.59 0.29
N VAL A 226 10.32 -1.63 -0.45
CA VAL A 226 10.50 -0.20 -0.22
C VAL A 226 9.15 0.46 0.02
N ILE A 227 9.02 1.15 1.15
CA ILE A 227 7.91 2.04 1.43
C ILE A 227 8.28 3.44 0.97
N THR A 228 7.58 3.94 -0.05
CA THR A 228 7.66 5.34 -0.47
C THR A 228 6.64 6.15 0.32
N PHE A 229 7.12 7.07 1.14
CA PHE A 229 6.29 8.08 1.78
C PHE A 229 6.13 9.30 0.87
N ILE A 230 4.89 9.74 0.71
CA ILE A 230 4.53 10.98 0.03
C ILE A 230 4.16 11.98 1.13
N ASP A 231 5.08 12.87 1.51
CA ASP A 231 4.85 13.91 2.52
C ASP A 231 3.96 15.00 1.94
N LEU A 232 2.71 15.06 2.43
CA LEU A 232 1.73 16.03 1.97
C LEU A 232 1.62 17.19 2.96
N ALA A 233 1.46 18.39 2.41
CA ALA A 233 1.38 19.61 3.20
C ALA A 233 0.17 19.59 4.15
N GLY A 234 0.41 19.99 5.40
CA GLY A 234 -0.61 19.96 6.46
C GLY A 234 -1.50 21.18 6.59
N HIS A 235 -1.24 22.23 5.81
CA HIS A 235 -1.89 23.53 5.95
C HIS A 235 -2.95 23.71 4.87
N GLU A 236 -4.10 24.29 5.23
CA GLU A 236 -5.23 24.62 4.33
C GLU A 236 -4.83 25.29 3.00
N ARG A 237 -3.85 26.21 3.02
CA ARG A 237 -3.37 26.91 1.83
C ARG A 237 -2.80 25.98 0.77
N TYR A 238 -2.33 24.80 1.18
CA TYR A 238 -1.70 23.80 0.32
C TYR A 238 -2.62 22.60 0.06
N LEU A 239 -3.93 22.69 0.36
CA LEU A 239 -4.89 21.61 0.11
C LEU A 239 -4.89 21.18 -1.37
N LYS A 240 -4.75 22.12 -2.31
CA LYS A 240 -4.62 21.80 -3.74
C LYS A 240 -3.43 20.87 -3.99
N THR A 241 -2.28 21.18 -3.39
CA THR A 241 -1.07 20.36 -3.46
C THR A 241 -1.30 18.96 -2.88
N THR A 242 -2.01 18.85 -1.74
CA THR A 242 -2.39 17.57 -1.14
C THR A 242 -3.29 16.74 -2.06
N VAL A 243 -4.29 17.36 -2.71
CA VAL A 243 -5.15 16.68 -3.69
C VAL A 243 -4.34 16.20 -4.90
N PHE A 244 -3.41 17.01 -5.40
CA PHE A 244 -2.51 16.59 -6.48
C PHE A 244 -1.62 15.43 -6.07
N GLY A 245 -1.03 15.45 -4.87
CA GLY A 245 -0.19 14.35 -4.39
C GLY A 245 -0.97 13.05 -4.16
N MET A 246 -2.22 13.15 -3.70
CA MET A 246 -3.11 11.99 -3.52
C MET A 246 -3.64 11.41 -4.84
N THR A 247 -3.77 12.22 -5.89
CA THR A 247 -4.35 11.78 -7.18
C THR A 247 -3.30 11.45 -8.25
N GLY A 248 -2.16 12.13 -8.27
CA GLY A 248 -1.06 11.85 -9.19
C GLY A 248 -0.29 10.60 -8.77
N HIS A 249 0.32 10.65 -7.58
CA HIS A 249 1.19 9.56 -7.13
C HIS A 249 0.48 8.25 -6.74
N ALA A 250 -0.85 8.20 -6.87
CA ALA A 250 -1.69 7.02 -6.62
C ALA A 250 -1.23 6.19 -5.40
N PRO A 251 -1.35 6.75 -4.18
CA PRO A 251 -0.91 6.07 -2.96
C PRO A 251 -1.74 4.81 -2.70
N ASP A 252 -1.09 3.71 -2.33
CA ASP A 252 -1.77 2.48 -1.94
C ASP A 252 -2.49 2.65 -0.58
N PHE A 253 -1.88 3.44 0.33
CA PHE A 253 -2.40 3.67 1.68
C PHE A 253 -2.26 5.12 2.14
N GLY A 254 -3.14 5.53 3.05
CA GLY A 254 -3.09 6.83 3.73
C GLY A 254 -2.67 6.66 5.20
N MET A 255 -1.58 7.33 5.59
CA MET A 255 -1.18 7.46 6.99
C MET A 255 -1.74 8.77 7.54
N LEU A 256 -2.81 8.68 8.33
CA LEU A 256 -3.42 9.85 8.98
C LEU A 256 -2.74 10.13 10.32
N MET A 257 -1.99 11.22 10.37
CA MET A 257 -1.24 11.64 11.53
C MET A 257 -2.02 12.63 12.39
N ILE A 258 -2.07 12.35 13.68
CA ILE A 258 -2.80 13.14 14.69
C ILE A 258 -1.86 13.38 15.87
N GLY A 259 -1.71 14.64 16.31
CA GLY A 259 -0.99 14.91 17.55
C GLY A 259 -1.85 14.54 18.76
N ALA A 260 -1.31 13.76 19.70
CA ALA A 260 -2.01 13.37 20.93
C ALA A 260 -2.51 14.59 21.73
N ASN A 261 -1.71 15.65 21.76
CA ASN A 261 -2.02 16.90 22.46
C ASN A 261 -3.09 17.75 21.75
N SER A 262 -3.08 17.78 20.42
CA SER A 262 -3.97 18.63 19.61
C SER A 262 -5.30 17.94 19.28
N GLY A 263 -5.32 16.61 19.19
CA GLY A 263 -6.48 15.85 18.76
C GLY A 263 -6.87 16.13 17.31
N ILE A 264 -8.15 15.94 16.99
CA ILE A 264 -8.69 16.05 15.63
C ILE A 264 -9.10 17.49 15.35
N VAL A 265 -8.17 18.26 14.78
CA VAL A 265 -8.34 19.70 14.50
C VAL A 265 -7.99 20.00 13.04
N GLY A 266 -8.63 21.05 12.51
CA GLY A 266 -8.35 21.63 11.19
C GLY A 266 -8.40 20.59 10.07
N MET A 267 -7.29 20.49 9.33
CA MET A 267 -7.14 19.68 8.12
C MET A 267 -7.33 18.18 8.30
N THR A 268 -7.36 17.68 9.54
CA THR A 268 -7.49 16.24 9.82
C THR A 268 -8.76 15.65 9.21
N LYS A 269 -9.90 16.35 9.31
CA LYS A 269 -11.18 15.88 8.78
C LYS A 269 -11.23 15.97 7.25
N GLU A 270 -10.67 17.03 6.67
CA GLU A 270 -10.61 17.17 5.22
C GLU A 270 -9.69 16.11 4.59
N HIS A 271 -8.53 15.87 5.18
CA HIS A 271 -7.61 14.83 4.72
C HIS A 271 -8.21 13.42 4.85
N LEU A 272 -8.91 13.12 5.95
CA LEU A 272 -9.66 11.87 6.08
C LEU A 272 -10.76 11.77 5.02
N GLY A 273 -11.50 12.85 4.79
CA GLY A 273 -12.53 12.91 3.75
C GLY A 273 -11.98 12.68 2.35
N LEU A 274 -10.82 13.25 2.03
CA LEU A 274 -10.13 13.04 0.75
C LEU A 274 -9.68 11.59 0.57
N ALA A 275 -9.07 10.99 1.60
CA ALA A 275 -8.64 9.60 1.52
C ALA A 275 -9.83 8.65 1.31
N LEU A 276 -10.95 8.91 2.00
CA LEU A 276 -12.20 8.16 1.82
C LEU A 276 -12.80 8.36 0.42
N ALA A 277 -12.82 9.58 -0.09
CA ALA A 277 -13.34 9.89 -1.43
C ALA A 277 -12.53 9.22 -2.54
N LEU A 278 -11.22 9.07 -2.34
CA LEU A 278 -10.31 8.39 -3.26
C LEU A 278 -10.24 6.87 -3.01
N SER A 279 -11.05 6.33 -2.09
CA SER A 279 -11.05 4.90 -1.70
C SER A 279 -9.66 4.38 -1.29
N VAL A 280 -8.86 5.26 -0.68
CA VAL A 280 -7.54 4.91 -0.12
C VAL A 280 -7.75 4.42 1.32
N PRO A 281 -7.25 3.23 1.71
CA PRO A 281 -7.40 2.72 3.07
C PRO A 281 -6.49 3.51 4.00
N VAL A 282 -7.00 3.84 5.18
CA VAL A 282 -6.35 4.74 6.11
C VAL A 282 -6.03 4.01 7.41
N PHE A 283 -4.79 4.14 7.87
CA PHE A 283 -4.40 3.83 9.24
C PHE A 283 -4.00 5.12 9.95
N VAL A 284 -4.20 5.16 11.26
CA VAL A 284 -4.01 6.36 12.07
C VAL A 284 -2.75 6.21 12.92
N VAL A 285 -1.94 7.26 12.97
CA VAL A 285 -0.77 7.35 13.84
C VAL A 285 -0.95 8.57 14.76
N VAL A 286 -1.13 8.29 16.04
CA VAL A 286 -1.22 9.29 17.11
C VAL A 286 0.19 9.54 17.65
N THR A 287 0.74 10.73 17.41
CA THR A 287 2.11 11.11 17.80
C THR A 287 2.14 11.90 19.11
N LYS A 288 3.33 12.15 19.67
CA LYS A 288 3.56 13.00 20.85
C LYS A 288 2.86 12.50 22.12
N ILE A 289 2.75 11.17 22.26
CA ILE A 289 2.18 10.56 23.47
C ILE A 289 3.00 10.85 24.73
N ASP A 290 4.30 11.14 24.56
CA ASP A 290 5.23 11.53 25.62
C ASP A 290 4.90 12.87 26.28
N MET A 291 4.30 13.80 25.55
CA MET A 291 3.99 15.15 26.03
C MET A 291 2.53 15.30 26.49
N CYS A 292 1.65 14.35 26.16
CA CYS A 292 0.23 14.48 26.37
C CYS A 292 -0.21 13.89 27.73
N PRO A 293 -0.95 14.64 28.57
CA PRO A 293 -1.57 14.07 29.75
C PRO A 293 -2.52 12.91 29.40
N PRO A 294 -2.53 11.81 30.18
CA PRO A 294 -3.28 10.59 29.83
C PRO A 294 -4.79 10.83 29.69
N ASN A 295 -5.36 11.75 30.46
CA ASN A 295 -6.77 12.10 30.38
C ASN A 295 -7.15 12.68 29.01
N ILE A 296 -6.33 13.61 28.50
CA ILE A 296 -6.54 14.28 27.21
C ILE A 296 -6.36 13.27 26.07
N LEU A 297 -5.33 12.42 26.16
CA LEU A 297 -5.12 11.34 25.18
C LEU A 297 -6.35 10.43 25.08
N GLN A 298 -6.89 9.98 26.21
CA GLN A 298 -8.08 9.13 26.22
C GLN A 298 -9.32 9.82 25.63
N GLU A 299 -9.53 11.10 25.91
CA GLU A 299 -10.62 11.88 25.32
C GLU A 299 -10.47 12.00 23.79
N ASN A 300 -9.27 12.33 23.32
CA ASN A 300 -8.96 12.43 21.90
C ASN A 300 -9.14 11.09 21.18
N LEU A 301 -8.75 9.98 21.80
CA LEU A 301 -8.98 8.64 21.28
C LEU A 301 -10.48 8.32 21.21
N LYS A 302 -11.27 8.63 22.25
CA LYS A 302 -12.74 8.45 22.21
C LYS A 302 -13.38 9.23 21.06
N LEU A 303 -12.94 10.46 20.83
CA LEU A 303 -13.41 11.28 19.71
C LEU A 303 -13.03 10.67 18.35
N LEU A 304 -11.79 10.18 18.22
CA LEU A 304 -11.31 9.48 17.02
C LEU A 304 -12.17 8.25 16.72
N TYR A 305 -12.45 7.42 17.72
CA TYR A 305 -13.31 6.26 17.58
C TYR A 305 -14.72 6.64 17.11
N LYS A 306 -15.29 7.72 17.65
CA LYS A 306 -16.61 8.22 17.25
C LYS A 306 -16.63 8.68 15.79
N ILE A 307 -15.57 9.37 15.33
CA ILE A 307 -15.47 9.87 13.96
C ILE A 307 -15.30 8.71 12.98
N LEU A 308 -14.40 7.76 13.26
CA LEU A 308 -14.17 6.61 12.38
C LEU A 308 -15.41 5.71 12.24
N LYS A 309 -16.19 5.55 13.31
CA LYS A 309 -17.46 4.80 13.29
C LYS A 309 -18.64 5.58 12.71
N SER A 310 -18.50 6.89 12.49
CA SER A 310 -19.58 7.72 11.97
C SER A 310 -20.03 7.27 10.58
N GLN A 311 -21.27 7.61 10.21
CA GLN A 311 -21.88 7.20 8.93
C GLN A 311 -21.08 7.63 7.69
N GLY A 312 -20.25 8.67 7.81
CA GLY A 312 -19.39 9.15 6.72
C GLY A 312 -18.09 8.36 6.54
N CYS A 313 -17.61 7.65 7.56
CA CYS A 313 -16.35 6.89 7.51
C CYS A 313 -16.59 5.36 7.45
N ARG A 314 -17.55 4.86 8.24
CA ARG A 314 -17.91 3.43 8.36
C ARG A 314 -16.69 2.50 8.57
N LYS A 315 -15.67 2.99 9.29
CA LYS A 315 -14.46 2.22 9.61
C LYS A 315 -14.58 1.57 10.99
N VAL A 316 -13.91 0.44 11.15
CA VAL A 316 -13.76 -0.29 12.42
C VAL A 316 -12.38 0.04 13.00
N PRO A 317 -12.30 0.93 14.01
CA PRO A 317 -11.03 1.28 14.63
C PRO A 317 -10.49 0.12 15.48
N VAL A 318 -9.21 -0.23 15.27
CA VAL A 318 -8.49 -1.26 16.03
C VAL A 318 -7.26 -0.62 16.65
N MET A 319 -7.13 -0.68 17.98
CA MET A 319 -5.93 -0.17 18.66
C MET A 319 -4.84 -1.23 18.59
N VAL A 320 -3.68 -0.85 18.07
CA VAL A 320 -2.53 -1.75 17.96
C VAL A 320 -1.63 -1.53 19.17
N LYS A 321 -1.45 -2.59 19.98
CA LYS A 321 -0.60 -2.55 21.19
C LYS A 321 0.46 -3.65 21.18
N THR A 322 0.22 -4.73 20.45
CA THR A 322 1.09 -5.90 20.40
C THR A 322 1.50 -6.21 18.96
N SER A 323 2.58 -6.97 18.78
CA SER A 323 2.97 -7.53 17.47
C SER A 323 1.85 -8.37 16.85
N ASP A 324 1.09 -9.07 17.68
CA ASP A 324 -0.06 -9.86 17.27
C ASP A 324 -1.18 -9.02 16.64
N ASP A 325 -1.46 -7.86 17.24
CA ASP A 325 -2.42 -6.89 16.69
C ASP A 325 -1.93 -6.33 15.36
N VAL A 326 -0.61 -6.14 15.20
CA VAL A 326 0.01 -5.67 13.94
C VAL A 326 -0.25 -6.67 12.83
N VAL A 327 0.04 -7.96 13.04
CA VAL A 327 -0.14 -8.99 12.02
C VAL A 327 -1.61 -9.15 11.64
N LEU A 328 -2.51 -9.15 12.63
CA LEU A 328 -3.96 -9.21 12.37
C LEU A 328 -4.45 -7.98 11.60
N SER A 329 -3.96 -6.81 11.98
CA SER A 329 -4.31 -5.54 11.33
C SER A 329 -3.83 -5.51 9.90
N ALA A 330 -2.58 -5.88 9.63
CA ALA A 330 -1.98 -5.88 8.29
C ALA A 330 -2.69 -6.86 7.34
N THR A 331 -2.95 -8.09 7.81
CA THR A 331 -3.61 -9.14 7.01
C THR A 331 -5.04 -8.74 6.64
N ASN A 332 -5.80 -8.19 7.59
CA ASN A 332 -7.19 -7.79 7.38
C ASN A 332 -7.35 -6.36 6.81
N PHE A 333 -6.26 -5.60 6.67
CA PHE A 333 -6.34 -4.21 6.21
C PHE A 333 -6.89 -4.10 4.79
N VAL A 334 -6.70 -5.14 3.97
CA VAL A 334 -7.21 -5.26 2.60
C VAL A 334 -8.74 -5.13 2.55
N SER A 335 -9.45 -5.49 3.62
CA SER A 335 -10.93 -5.39 3.70
C SER A 335 -11.48 -3.95 3.66
N GLU A 336 -10.60 -2.94 3.62
CA GLU A 336 -10.84 -1.49 3.62
C GLU A 336 -11.61 -0.95 4.84
N ARG A 337 -12.36 -1.77 5.56
CA ARG A 337 -13.17 -1.35 6.70
C ARG A 337 -12.35 -1.17 7.97
N LEU A 338 -11.28 -1.95 8.13
CA LEU A 338 -10.44 -1.90 9.31
C LEU A 338 -9.55 -0.64 9.28
N CYS A 339 -9.46 0.06 10.41
CA CYS A 339 -8.60 1.23 10.57
C CYS A 339 -7.69 1.04 11.80
N PRO A 340 -6.45 0.57 11.61
CA PRO A 340 -5.49 0.41 12.69
C PRO A 340 -5.09 1.76 13.27
N ILE A 341 -4.94 1.84 14.59
CA ILE A 341 -4.52 3.04 15.31
C ILE A 341 -3.24 2.71 16.08
N PHE A 342 -2.17 3.42 15.75
CA PHE A 342 -0.87 3.35 16.43
C PHE A 342 -0.69 4.56 17.32
N GLN A 343 -0.12 4.36 18.51
CA GLN A 343 0.28 5.42 19.43
C GLN A 343 1.80 5.45 19.47
N VAL A 344 2.44 6.53 19.03
CA VAL A 344 3.90 6.58 18.90
C VAL A 344 4.49 7.84 19.53
N SER A 345 5.74 7.73 19.99
CA SER A 345 6.57 8.89 20.32
C SER A 345 7.84 8.89 19.49
N ASN A 346 8.07 10.02 18.82
CA ASN A 346 9.30 10.26 18.06
C ASN A 346 10.50 10.59 18.98
N VAL A 347 10.24 10.94 20.24
CA VAL A 347 11.28 11.33 21.20
C VAL A 347 11.73 10.14 22.03
N THR A 348 10.78 9.37 22.58
CA THR A 348 11.10 8.21 23.43
C THR A 348 11.32 6.93 22.63
N GLY A 349 10.86 6.85 21.38
CA GLY A 349 10.91 5.64 20.57
C GLY A 349 9.71 4.71 20.76
N GLU A 350 8.79 5.04 21.66
CA GLU A 350 7.68 4.16 22.05
C GLU A 350 6.81 3.77 20.84
N ASN A 351 6.60 2.45 20.69
CA ASN A 351 5.81 1.79 19.65
C ASN A 351 6.23 2.08 18.19
N LEU A 352 7.38 2.70 17.94
CA LEU A 352 7.88 2.89 16.57
C LEU A 352 8.16 1.55 15.88
N ASP A 353 8.57 0.53 16.64
CA ASP A 353 8.85 -0.79 16.08
C ASP A 353 7.58 -1.51 15.62
N LEU A 354 6.45 -1.32 16.34
CA LEU A 354 5.15 -1.84 15.90
C LEU A 354 4.70 -1.18 14.59
N LEU A 355 4.95 0.13 14.44
CA LEU A 355 4.65 0.84 13.19
C LEU A 355 5.55 0.35 12.04
N LYS A 356 6.85 0.16 12.28
CA LYS A 356 7.77 -0.40 11.26
C LYS A 356 7.36 -1.81 10.85
N MET A 357 7.01 -2.66 11.81
CA MET A 357 6.51 -4.01 11.56
C MET A 357 5.23 -3.96 10.71
N PHE A 358 4.29 -3.07 11.04
CA PHE A 358 3.07 -2.90 10.25
C PHE A 358 3.38 -2.48 8.82
N LEU A 359 4.24 -1.48 8.63
CA LEU A 359 4.67 -1.00 7.31
C LEU A 359 5.35 -2.11 6.49
N ASN A 360 6.17 -2.96 7.12
CA ASN A 360 6.79 -4.12 6.45
C ASN A 360 5.75 -5.14 5.96
N LEU A 361 4.61 -5.28 6.65
CA LEU A 361 3.54 -6.23 6.32
C LEU A 361 2.45 -5.65 5.38
N LEU A 362 2.54 -4.38 4.98
CA LEU A 362 1.55 -3.78 4.07
C LEU A 362 1.67 -4.33 2.66
N ASN A 363 0.67 -5.08 2.18
CA ASN A 363 0.69 -5.60 0.81
C ASN A 363 0.40 -4.51 -0.23
N VAL A 364 0.98 -4.65 -1.42
CA VAL A 364 0.69 -3.74 -2.56
C VAL A 364 -0.78 -3.89 -2.98
N ARG A 365 -1.49 -2.76 -3.15
CA ARG A 365 -2.90 -2.77 -3.58
C ARG A 365 -3.07 -2.76 -5.09
N THR A 366 -2.17 -2.06 -5.78
CA THR A 366 -2.33 -1.80 -7.21
C THR A 366 -2.15 -3.11 -7.99
N THR A 367 -3.26 -3.70 -8.42
CA THR A 367 -3.30 -4.89 -9.29
C THR A 367 -3.34 -4.45 -10.74
N GLY A 368 -2.20 -3.98 -11.24
CA GLY A 368 -2.02 -3.87 -12.68
C GLY A 368 -1.90 -5.27 -13.29
N ASN A 369 -2.45 -5.45 -14.49
CA ASN A 369 -2.27 -6.68 -15.25
C ASN A 369 -1.14 -6.49 -16.26
N ASP A 370 -0.10 -7.29 -16.13
CA ASP A 370 1.09 -7.24 -16.98
C ASP A 370 0.79 -7.73 -18.42
N THR A 371 -0.31 -8.46 -18.64
CA THR A 371 -0.69 -8.97 -19.97
C THR A 371 -1.49 -7.97 -20.80
N LEU A 372 -1.97 -6.87 -20.20
CA LEU A 372 -2.75 -5.86 -20.92
C LEU A 372 -1.83 -4.89 -21.68
N PRO A 373 -2.37 -4.16 -22.67
CA PRO A 373 -1.63 -3.10 -23.34
C PRO A 373 -1.09 -2.09 -22.34
N THR A 374 0.13 -1.64 -22.60
CA THR A 374 0.83 -0.73 -21.71
C THR A 374 0.11 0.61 -21.59
N GLU A 375 -0.11 1.06 -20.36
CA GLU A 375 -0.68 2.36 -20.04
C GLU A 375 0.14 2.99 -18.93
N PHE A 376 0.68 4.17 -19.18
CA PHE A 376 1.50 4.92 -18.24
C PHE A 376 0.97 6.34 -18.07
N GLN A 377 0.59 6.66 -16.83
CA GLN A 377 0.04 7.95 -16.48
C GLN A 377 1.17 8.90 -16.07
N ILE A 378 1.32 10.04 -16.76
CA ILE A 378 2.34 11.04 -16.44
C ILE A 378 1.87 11.98 -15.32
N ASP A 379 2.62 11.98 -14.23
CA ASP A 379 2.46 12.92 -13.10
C ASP A 379 3.25 14.21 -13.35
N ASP A 380 4.55 14.05 -13.62
CA ASP A 380 5.52 15.13 -13.64
C ASP A 380 6.41 15.10 -14.87
N THR A 381 6.87 16.29 -15.28
CA THR A 381 7.81 16.45 -16.39
C THR A 381 9.01 17.29 -15.97
N TYR A 382 10.19 16.79 -16.26
CA TYR A 382 11.48 17.39 -15.94
C TYR A 382 12.29 17.63 -17.22
N ALA A 383 13.11 18.68 -17.21
CA ALA A 383 14.12 18.91 -18.24
C ALA A 383 15.49 18.73 -17.58
N VAL A 384 16.17 17.65 -17.93
CA VAL A 384 17.46 17.27 -17.34
C VAL A 384 18.58 17.58 -18.33
N PRO A 385 19.58 18.41 -17.96
CA PRO A 385 20.72 18.71 -18.82
C PRO A 385 21.42 17.43 -19.29
N GLY A 386 21.72 17.33 -20.59
CA GLY A 386 22.38 16.17 -21.20
C GLY A 386 21.47 14.96 -21.47
N VAL A 387 20.40 14.76 -20.70
CA VAL A 387 19.45 13.64 -20.89
C VAL A 387 18.31 14.01 -21.83
N GLY A 388 17.73 15.21 -21.65
CA GLY A 388 16.59 15.71 -22.40
C GLY A 388 15.34 15.84 -21.53
N THR A 389 14.16 15.60 -22.12
CA THR A 389 12.90 15.62 -21.38
C THR A 389 12.65 14.27 -20.71
N VAL A 390 12.39 14.31 -19.42
CA VAL A 390 12.12 13.13 -18.58
C VAL A 390 10.70 13.27 -18.06
N VAL A 391 9.91 12.21 -18.17
CA VAL A 391 8.56 12.12 -17.60
C VAL A 391 8.57 11.15 -16.43
N SER A 392 7.82 11.44 -15.38
CA SER A 392 7.67 10.57 -14.21
C SER A 392 6.20 10.31 -13.97
N GLY A 393 5.90 9.10 -13.50
CA GLY A 393 4.53 8.65 -13.34
C GLY A 393 4.43 7.20 -12.91
N ILE A 394 3.25 6.63 -13.08
CA ILE A 394 2.91 5.27 -12.71
C ILE A 394 2.48 4.47 -13.94
N THR A 395 2.99 3.26 -14.07
CA THR A 395 2.48 2.30 -15.06
C THR A 395 1.18 1.71 -14.52
N LEU A 396 0.04 1.98 -15.14
CA LEU A 396 -1.24 1.43 -14.71
C LEU A 396 -1.36 -0.04 -15.14
N GLN A 397 -0.98 -0.34 -16.38
CA GLN A 397 -1.14 -1.66 -16.98
C GLN A 397 0.02 -1.98 -17.94
N GLY A 398 0.21 -3.27 -18.22
CA GLY A 398 1.24 -3.76 -19.14
C GLY A 398 2.66 -3.64 -18.61
N VAL A 399 3.62 -3.84 -19.51
CA VAL A 399 5.06 -3.78 -19.23
C VAL A 399 5.71 -2.82 -20.21
N VAL A 400 6.57 -1.94 -19.69
CA VAL A 400 7.35 -0.99 -20.48
C VAL A 400 8.81 -1.44 -20.47
N ARG A 401 9.41 -1.64 -21.64
CA ARG A 401 10.83 -2.01 -21.77
C ARG A 401 11.65 -0.90 -22.41
N LEU A 402 12.95 -0.95 -22.15
CA LEU A 402 13.90 -0.03 -22.74
C LEU A 402 13.89 -0.18 -24.28
N ASN A 403 13.89 0.95 -25.00
CA ASN A 403 13.70 1.07 -26.46
C ASN A 403 12.29 0.81 -26.99
N ASP A 404 11.29 0.56 -26.15
CA ASP A 404 9.91 0.47 -26.61
C ASP A 404 9.45 1.81 -27.21
N THR A 405 8.56 1.72 -28.20
CA THR A 405 7.90 2.87 -28.80
C THR A 405 6.46 2.91 -28.31
N LEU A 406 6.12 3.96 -27.59
CA LEU A 406 4.79 4.20 -27.04
C LEU A 406 4.16 5.44 -27.68
N LEU A 407 2.85 5.58 -27.58
CA LEU A 407 2.11 6.75 -28.03
C LEU A 407 1.94 7.72 -26.87
N LEU A 408 2.48 8.92 -27.01
CA LEU A 408 2.30 10.02 -26.06
C LEU A 408 1.13 10.90 -26.53
N GLY A 409 0.11 11.07 -25.69
CA GLY A 409 -1.00 11.97 -25.99
C GLY A 409 -2.06 12.00 -24.89
N PRO A 410 -3.24 12.61 -25.15
CA PRO A 410 -3.53 13.41 -26.34
C PRO A 410 -2.83 14.77 -26.29
N ASP A 411 -2.41 15.26 -27.45
CA ASP A 411 -1.95 16.64 -27.62
C ASP A 411 -3.15 17.64 -27.61
N PRO A 412 -2.93 18.97 -27.73
CA PRO A 412 -4.04 19.93 -27.78
C PRO A 412 -5.03 19.73 -28.94
N LEU A 413 -4.65 18.99 -29.98
CA LEU A 413 -5.45 18.65 -31.16
C LEU A 413 -6.14 17.28 -31.01
N GLY A 414 -5.79 16.49 -29.99
CA GLY A 414 -6.30 15.15 -29.75
C GLY A 414 -5.44 14.04 -30.36
N ASP A 415 -4.32 14.39 -30.99
CA ASP A 415 -3.44 13.44 -31.66
C ASP A 415 -2.45 12.79 -30.68
N PHE A 416 -2.00 11.58 -31.05
CA PHE A 416 -1.00 10.82 -30.30
C PHE A 416 0.31 10.75 -31.10
N GLN A 417 1.42 11.06 -30.46
CA GLN A 417 2.73 11.05 -31.08
C GLN A 417 3.54 9.82 -30.65
N PRO A 418 4.09 9.02 -31.59
CA PRO A 418 4.97 7.91 -31.23
C PRO A 418 6.29 8.44 -30.65
N ILE A 419 6.70 7.86 -29.52
CA ILE A 419 7.94 8.19 -28.83
C ILE A 419 8.66 6.95 -28.33
N ALA A 420 9.97 6.93 -28.55
CA ALA A 420 10.83 5.87 -28.06
C ALA A 420 11.39 6.22 -26.67
N ILE A 421 11.43 5.22 -25.80
CA ILE A 421 12.00 5.31 -24.46
C ILE A 421 13.52 5.13 -24.54
N LYS A 422 14.27 6.13 -24.09
CA LYS A 422 15.74 6.13 -24.13
C LYS A 422 16.35 5.44 -22.91
N SER A 423 15.82 5.73 -21.72
CA SER A 423 16.25 5.11 -20.47
C SER A 423 15.10 5.10 -19.47
N ILE A 424 15.18 4.15 -18.54
CA ILE A 424 14.18 3.93 -17.52
C ILE A 424 14.88 3.98 -16.16
N HIS A 425 14.30 4.74 -15.23
CA HIS A 425 14.79 4.81 -13.87
C HIS A 425 13.66 4.60 -12.86
N ARG A 426 13.92 3.80 -11.82
CA ARG A 426 13.05 3.66 -10.65
C ARG A 426 13.81 4.16 -9.42
N LYS A 427 13.30 5.19 -8.76
CA LYS A 427 13.92 5.79 -7.54
C LYS A 427 15.43 6.05 -7.67
N ARG A 428 15.87 6.53 -8.85
CA ARG A 428 17.28 6.80 -9.23
C ARG A 428 18.10 5.58 -9.65
N MET A 429 17.61 4.36 -9.46
CA MET A 429 18.21 3.16 -10.06
C MET A 429 17.85 3.04 -11.54
N VAL A 430 18.77 2.56 -12.35
CA VAL A 430 18.52 2.24 -13.76
C VAL A 430 17.88 0.86 -13.82
N VAL A 431 16.79 0.71 -14.56
CA VAL A 431 16.12 -0.59 -14.74
C VAL A 431 15.87 -0.87 -16.22
N ARG A 432 15.68 -2.15 -16.57
CA ARG A 432 15.45 -2.58 -17.96
C ARG A 432 13.99 -2.61 -18.35
N GLU A 433 13.12 -2.90 -17.39
CA GLU A 433 11.67 -2.96 -17.57
C GLU A 433 10.94 -2.38 -16.36
N VAL A 434 9.72 -1.93 -16.58
CA VAL A 434 8.79 -1.48 -15.53
C VAL A 434 7.48 -2.19 -15.75
N ARG A 435 6.99 -2.81 -14.69
CA ARG A 435 5.72 -3.54 -14.68
C ARG A 435 4.58 -2.66 -14.22
N SER A 436 3.37 -3.14 -14.44
CA SER A 436 2.16 -2.48 -14.00
C SER A 436 2.20 -2.20 -12.48
N GLY A 437 1.59 -1.13 -12.00
CA GLY A 437 1.61 -0.65 -10.61
C GLY A 437 2.94 -0.06 -10.10
N GLN A 438 4.03 -0.13 -10.85
CA GLN A 438 5.33 0.44 -10.46
C GLN A 438 5.45 1.90 -10.91
N THR A 439 6.15 2.71 -10.11
CA THR A 439 6.50 4.08 -10.48
C THR A 439 7.84 4.13 -11.21
N ALA A 440 7.93 4.94 -12.26
CA ALA A 440 9.14 5.06 -13.05
C ALA A 440 9.29 6.46 -13.64
N SER A 441 10.53 6.77 -14.02
CA SER A 441 10.88 7.94 -14.81
C SER A 441 11.48 7.50 -16.15
N PHE A 442 10.90 8.00 -17.24
CA PHE A 442 11.32 7.70 -18.60
C PHE A 442 12.00 8.92 -19.23
N ALA A 443 13.21 8.72 -19.76
CA ALA A 443 13.83 9.69 -20.64
C ALA A 443 13.27 9.52 -22.06
N LEU A 444 12.65 10.57 -22.59
CA LEU A 444 11.99 10.54 -23.89
C LEU A 444 12.92 11.07 -24.99
N LYS A 445 12.90 10.41 -26.17
CA LYS A 445 13.73 10.78 -27.30
C LYS A 445 13.09 11.91 -28.14
N LYS A 446 13.83 13.00 -28.36
CA LYS A 446 13.52 14.07 -29.34
C LYS A 446 12.20 14.86 -29.11
N ILE A 447 11.69 14.94 -27.87
CA ILE A 447 10.56 15.83 -27.53
C ILE A 447 11.01 17.00 -26.64
N LYS A 448 10.36 18.15 -26.84
CA LYS A 448 10.49 19.31 -25.96
C LYS A 448 9.44 19.25 -24.85
N ARG A 449 9.83 19.59 -23.63
CA ARG A 449 8.93 19.67 -22.46
C ARG A 449 7.63 20.45 -22.72
N SER A 450 7.66 21.50 -23.53
CA SER A 450 6.49 22.34 -23.82
C SER A 450 5.37 21.61 -24.56
N GLN A 451 5.66 20.47 -25.19
CA GLN A 451 4.69 19.67 -25.95
C GLN A 451 3.95 18.65 -25.07
N ILE A 452 4.39 18.45 -23.82
CA ILE A 452 3.78 17.49 -22.90
C ILE A 452 2.91 18.25 -21.90
N ARG A 453 1.61 17.95 -21.84
CA ARG A 453 0.73 18.40 -20.75
C ARG A 453 0.90 17.48 -19.53
N ARG A 454 0.63 18.02 -18.35
CA ARG A 454 0.46 17.20 -17.14
C ARG A 454 -0.86 16.42 -17.28
N ARG A 455 -0.86 15.12 -16.96
CA ARG A 455 -1.93 14.16 -17.26
C ARG A 455 -2.09 13.83 -18.75
N CYS A 456 -0.98 13.66 -19.47
CA CYS A 456 -0.98 12.91 -20.72
C CYS A 456 -0.76 11.43 -20.38
N ASP A 457 -1.40 10.56 -21.16
CA ASP A 457 -1.22 9.13 -21.06
C ASP A 457 -0.22 8.69 -22.13
N VAL A 458 0.66 7.78 -21.73
CA VAL A 458 1.54 7.09 -22.64
C VAL A 458 1.00 5.68 -22.79
N SER A 459 0.38 5.39 -23.92
CA SER A 459 -0.22 4.09 -24.19
C SER A 459 0.59 3.30 -25.21
N ALA A 460 0.46 1.97 -25.18
CA ALA A 460 0.90 1.14 -26.30
C ALA A 460 0.19 1.60 -27.58
N ALA A 461 0.87 1.51 -28.72
CA ALA A 461 0.21 1.69 -30.00
C ALA A 461 -0.91 0.66 -30.13
N LEU A 462 -2.16 1.10 -29.94
CA LEU A 462 -3.34 0.33 -30.31
C LEU A 462 -3.31 0.25 -31.84
N ASN A 463 -2.78 -0.86 -32.35
CA ASN A 463 -2.99 -1.26 -33.74
C ASN A 463 -4.41 -1.81 -33.89
#